data_AF-A0A2T6KIX5-F1
#
_entry.id   AF-A0A2T6KIX5-F1
#
_cell.length_a   1.000
_cell.length_b   1.000
_cell.length_c   1.000
_cell.angle_alpha   90.00
_cell.angle_beta   90.00
_cell.angle_gamma   90.00
#
_symmetry.space_group_name_H-M   'P 1'
#
loop_
_entity.id
_entity.type
_entity.pdbx_description
1 polymer ?
#
loop_
_entity_poly.entity_id
_entity_poly.type
_entity_poly.pdbx_seq_one_letter_code
_entity_poly.pdbx_strand_id
1 'polypeptide(L)'
;MSERDSPIDLMIEFVMEELLSGSPQRKQAMVRTLALKWSAQPALSLVYAVTTATAMIEDSFPDAVKEDPVIPLGYRLSALISADIHTVQSMGQPPSLAGDLLHFWRRVDPKFLRLQ
;
A
#
# COMPACT_ATOMS: atom_id res chain seq x y z
N MET A 1 20.73 8.68 14.53
CA MET A 1 20.19 8.37 13.18
C MET A 1 20.91 7.10 12.75
N SER A 2 20.30 5.94 13.01
CA SER A 2 20.94 4.64 12.76
C SER A 2 21.09 4.39 11.25
N GLU A 3 21.97 3.48 10.85
CA GLU A 3 22.37 3.19 9.47
C GLU A 3 21.19 2.91 8.51
N ARG A 4 20.70 3.95 7.84
CA ARG A 4 19.99 3.96 6.54
C ARG A 4 18.97 2.82 6.34
N ASP A 5 17.81 2.90 7.00
CA ASP A 5 16.64 2.13 6.55
C ASP A 5 16.31 2.53 5.11
N SER A 6 16.27 1.55 4.21
CA SER A 6 15.89 1.80 2.82
C SER A 6 14.46 2.35 2.79
N PRO A 7 14.09 3.25 1.86
CA PRO A 7 12.70 3.68 1.71
C PRO A 7 11.71 2.51 1.65
N ILE A 8 12.13 1.35 1.12
CA ILE A 8 11.29 0.16 1.06
C ILE A 8 11.06 -0.48 2.44
N ASP A 9 12.06 -0.50 3.31
CA ASP A 9 11.95 -1.08 4.66
C ASP A 9 10.95 -0.28 5.49
N LEU A 10 11.02 1.05 5.40
CA LEU A 10 10.07 1.97 6.04
C LEU A 10 8.64 1.81 5.49
N MET A 11 8.48 1.51 4.20
CA MET A 11 7.16 1.20 3.64
C MET A 11 6.61 -0.11 4.18
N ILE A 12 7.47 -1.14 4.30
CA ILE A 12 7.08 -2.46 4.81
C ILE A 12 6.63 -2.33 6.28
N GLU A 13 7.43 -1.68 7.13
CA GLU A 13 7.05 -1.40 8.51
C GLU A 13 5.72 -0.65 8.60
N PHE A 14 5.58 0.43 7.82
CA PHE A 14 4.34 1.21 7.80
C PHE A 14 3.12 0.34 7.42
N VAL A 15 3.23 -0.51 6.41
CA VAL A 15 2.12 -1.38 6.02
C VAL A 15 1.80 -2.39 7.12
N MET A 16 2.82 -2.98 7.77
CA MET A 16 2.59 -3.90 8.88
C MET A 16 1.84 -3.21 10.02
N GLU A 17 2.26 -2.01 10.42
CA GLU A 17 1.61 -1.22 11.45
C GLU A 17 0.15 -0.89 11.13
N GLU A 18 -0.14 -0.51 9.89
CA GLU A 18 -1.51 -0.18 9.46
C GLU A 18 -2.41 -1.42 9.42
N LEU A 19 -1.92 -2.55 8.90
CA LEU A 19 -2.66 -3.81 8.85
C LEU A 19 -2.94 -4.38 10.24
N LEU A 20 -1.96 -4.33 11.15
CA LEU A 20 -2.07 -4.85 12.52
C LEU A 20 -2.69 -3.84 13.50
N SER A 21 -3.09 -2.66 13.04
CA SER A 21 -3.58 -1.57 13.90
C SER A 21 -4.89 -1.87 14.65
N GLY A 22 -5.64 -2.91 14.25
CA GLY A 22 -7.00 -3.15 14.72
C GLY A 22 -8.02 -2.06 14.32
N SER A 23 -7.62 -1.05 13.54
CA SER A 23 -8.48 0.06 13.11
C SER A 23 -8.92 -0.10 11.66
N PRO A 24 -10.23 -0.27 11.38
CA PRO A 24 -10.76 -0.28 10.02
C PRO A 24 -10.43 1.00 9.23
N GLN A 25 -10.44 2.16 9.89
CA GLN A 25 -10.15 3.45 9.26
C GLN A 25 -8.70 3.53 8.78
N ARG A 26 -7.76 3.08 9.60
CA ARG A 26 -6.33 3.00 9.24
C ARG A 26 -6.10 2.10 8.03
N LYS A 27 -6.66 0.89 8.05
CA LYS A 27 -6.60 -0.05 6.91
C LYS A 27 -7.20 0.53 5.63
N GLN A 28 -8.34 1.22 5.72
CA GLN A 28 -8.98 1.86 4.57
C GLN A 28 -8.15 3.01 3.99
N ALA A 29 -7.49 3.80 4.85
CA ALA A 29 -6.64 4.91 4.41
C ALA A 29 -5.22 4.48 4.00
N MET A 30 -4.78 3.28 4.39
CA MET A 30 -3.39 2.80 4.28
C MET A 30 -2.77 3.03 2.92
N VAL A 31 -3.39 2.54 1.83
CA VAL A 31 -2.82 2.62 0.47
C VAL A 31 -2.65 4.06 0.02
N ARG A 32 -3.62 4.91 0.34
CA ARG A 32 -3.57 6.34 0.04
C ARG A 32 -2.47 7.03 0.85
N THR A 33 -2.36 6.74 2.14
CA THR A 33 -1.32 7.29 3.02
C THR A 33 0.06 6.84 2.58
N LEU A 34 0.22 5.59 2.16
CA LEU A 34 1.44 5.04 1.60
C LEU A 34 1.85 5.81 0.34
N ALA A 35 0.94 5.98 -0.61
CA ALA A 35 1.22 6.74 -1.84
C ALA A 35 1.50 8.23 -1.59
N LEU A 36 0.87 8.84 -0.56
CA LEU A 36 1.15 10.22 -0.15
C LEU A 36 2.55 10.38 0.45
N LYS A 37 2.91 9.50 1.40
CA LYS A 37 4.20 9.55 2.10
C LYS A 37 5.38 9.32 1.15
N TRP A 38 5.21 8.43 0.17
CA TRP A 38 6.27 8.04 -0.76
C TRP A 38 5.94 8.37 -2.22
N SER A 39 5.34 9.53 -2.47
CA SER A 39 4.88 9.95 -3.80
C SER A 39 5.95 9.97 -4.89
N ALA A 40 7.21 10.19 -4.53
CA ALA A 40 8.35 10.19 -5.46
C ALA A 40 8.95 8.80 -5.75
N GLN A 41 8.46 7.74 -5.09
CA GLN A 41 8.96 6.38 -5.27
C GLN A 41 8.27 5.68 -6.45
N PRO A 42 8.92 4.68 -7.09
CA PRO A 42 8.27 3.85 -8.10
C PRO A 42 6.96 3.26 -7.56
N ALA A 43 5.89 3.30 -8.35
CA ALA A 43 4.59 2.82 -7.89
C ALA A 43 4.64 1.33 -7.51
N LEU A 44 5.45 0.53 -8.22
CA LEU A 44 5.67 -0.89 -7.89
C LEU A 44 6.31 -1.12 -6.52
N SER A 45 7.03 -0.14 -5.96
CA SER A 45 7.55 -0.24 -4.58
C SER A 45 6.43 -0.38 -3.56
N LEU A 46 5.25 0.22 -3.82
CA LEU A 46 4.10 0.13 -2.94
C LEU A 46 3.52 -1.29 -2.95
N VAL A 47 3.39 -1.88 -4.14
CA VAL A 47 2.97 -3.28 -4.32
C VAL A 47 3.92 -4.20 -3.59
N TYR A 48 5.23 -4.02 -3.81
CA TYR A 48 6.25 -4.82 -3.15
C TYR A 48 6.16 -4.71 -1.62
N ALA A 49 6.04 -3.50 -1.09
CA ALA A 49 5.92 -3.28 0.35
C ALA A 49 4.67 -3.96 0.92
N VAL A 50 3.51 -3.83 0.26
CA VAL A 50 2.27 -4.43 0.73
C VAL A 50 2.33 -5.95 0.69
N THR A 51 2.80 -6.54 -0.41
CA THR A 51 2.97 -7.99 -0.53
C THR A 51 3.94 -8.52 0.52
N THR A 52 5.09 -7.86 0.69
CA THR A 52 6.14 -8.30 1.63
C THR A 52 5.65 -8.21 3.08
N ALA A 53 5.07 -7.07 3.47
CA ALA A 53 4.48 -6.92 4.80
C ALA A 53 3.39 -7.96 5.08
N THR A 54 2.54 -8.24 4.09
CA THR A 54 1.48 -9.26 4.23
C THR A 54 2.08 -10.65 4.45
N ALA A 55 3.06 -11.04 3.64
CA ALA A 55 3.74 -12.33 3.79
C ALA A 55 4.46 -12.44 5.15
N MET A 56 5.14 -11.37 5.58
CA MET A 56 5.78 -11.34 6.91
C MET A 56 4.77 -11.50 8.04
N ILE A 57 3.58 -10.91 7.93
CA ILE A 57 2.51 -11.08 8.92
C ILE A 57 2.02 -12.53 8.92
N GLU A 58 1.81 -13.12 7.75
CA GLU A 58 1.35 -14.50 7.60
C GLU A 58 2.31 -15.48 8.27
N ASP A 59 3.61 -15.27 8.08
CA ASP A 59 4.67 -16.10 8.67
C ASP A 59 4.83 -15.87 10.18
N SER A 60 4.69 -14.61 10.64
CA SER A 60 5.07 -14.22 12.01
C SER A 60 3.91 -14.22 13.02
N PHE A 61 2.67 -14.06 12.56
CA PHE A 61 1.51 -13.89 13.43
C PHE A 61 0.32 -14.79 13.06
N PRO A 62 0.50 -16.12 13.01
CA PRO A 62 -0.53 -17.06 12.53
C PRO A 62 -1.85 -16.98 13.34
N ASP A 63 -1.79 -16.59 14.61
CA ASP A 63 -2.97 -16.44 15.47
C ASP A 63 -3.68 -15.07 15.31
N ALA A 64 -2.94 -14.00 14.98
CA ALA A 64 -3.53 -12.66 14.79
C ALA A 64 -4.47 -12.60 13.56
N VAL A 65 -4.29 -13.51 12.61
CA VAL A 65 -5.10 -13.60 11.39
C VAL A 65 -6.42 -14.35 11.61
N LYS A 66 -6.62 -15.02 12.75
CA LYS A 66 -7.82 -15.84 12.99
C LYS A 66 -9.08 -15.00 13.18
N GLU A 67 -8.96 -13.81 13.75
CA GLU A 67 -10.10 -12.93 14.04
C GLU A 67 -10.19 -11.73 13.07
N ASP A 68 -9.09 -11.38 12.42
CA ASP A 68 -8.98 -10.21 11.54
C ASP A 68 -8.46 -10.65 10.15
N PRO A 69 -9.22 -10.44 9.06
CA PRO A 69 -8.86 -10.92 7.73
C PRO A 69 -7.76 -10.06 7.06
N VAL A 70 -6.68 -9.75 7.80
CA VAL A 70 -5.57 -8.90 7.36
C VAL A 70 -4.80 -9.49 6.18
N ILE A 71 -4.62 -10.82 6.15
CA ILE A 71 -3.89 -11.48 5.06
C ILE A 71 -4.66 -11.44 3.74
N PRO A 72 -5.94 -11.87 3.67
CA PRO A 72 -6.75 -11.68 2.46
C PRO A 72 -6.86 -10.21 2.03
N LEU A 73 -6.95 -9.28 2.99
CA LEU A 73 -7.00 -7.85 2.71
C LEU A 73 -5.68 -7.36 2.08
N GLY A 74 -4.53 -7.68 2.66
CA GLY A 74 -3.22 -7.26 2.18
C GLY A 74 -2.96 -7.69 0.75
N TYR A 75 -3.19 -8.98 0.43
CA TYR A 75 -3.05 -9.48 -0.94
C TYR A 75 -4.06 -8.86 -1.91
N ARG A 76 -5.31 -8.63 -1.47
CA ARG A 76 -6.30 -7.93 -2.29
C ARG A 76 -5.85 -6.51 -2.62
N LEU A 77 -5.35 -5.76 -1.63
CA LEU A 77 -4.86 -4.40 -1.84
C LEU A 77 -3.65 -4.39 -2.79
N SER A 78 -2.71 -5.33 -2.63
CA SER A 78 -1.59 -5.50 -3.56
C SER A 78 -2.05 -5.73 -5.00
N ALA A 79 -3.04 -6.60 -5.22
CA ALA A 79 -3.61 -6.86 -6.54
C ALA A 79 -4.31 -5.62 -7.13
N LEU A 80 -5.07 -4.88 -6.32
CA LEU A 80 -5.75 -3.65 -6.76
C LEU A 80 -4.75 -2.56 -7.16
N ILE A 81 -3.72 -2.31 -6.34
CA ILE A 81 -2.66 -1.34 -6.65
C ILE A 81 -1.94 -1.76 -7.95
N SER A 82 -1.67 -3.05 -8.13
CA SER A 82 -1.03 -3.56 -9.35
C SER A 82 -1.88 -3.30 -10.61
N ALA A 83 -3.20 -3.48 -10.52
CA ALA A 83 -4.11 -3.20 -11.63
C ALA A 83 -4.16 -1.70 -11.97
N ASP A 84 -4.16 -0.83 -10.95
CA ASP A 84 -4.11 0.62 -11.15
C ASP A 84 -2.78 1.07 -11.77
N ILE A 85 -1.66 0.51 -11.31
CA ILE A 85 -0.34 0.75 -11.91
C ILE A 85 -0.33 0.34 -13.38
N HIS A 86 -0.84 -0.86 -13.69
CA HIS A 86 -0.92 -1.33 -15.06
C HIS A 86 -1.75 -0.37 -15.92
N THR A 87 -2.88 0.12 -15.40
CA THR A 87 -3.73 1.09 -16.07
C THR A 87 -3.00 2.41 -16.35
N VAL A 88 -2.36 2.99 -15.33
CA VAL A 88 -1.58 4.23 -15.46
C VAL A 88 -0.43 4.07 -16.46
N GLN A 89 0.31 2.97 -16.40
CA GLN A 89 1.41 2.71 -17.33
C GLN A 89 0.91 2.52 -18.77
N SER A 90 -0.23 1.86 -18.95
CA SER A 90 -0.88 1.68 -20.27
C SER A 90 -1.35 3.00 -20.88
N MET A 91 -1.52 4.06 -20.07
CA MET A 91 -1.81 5.42 -20.53
C MET A 91 -0.56 6.21 -20.95
N GLY A 92 0.63 5.59 -20.92
CA GLY A 92 1.87 6.17 -21.45
C GLY A 92 2.84 6.72 -20.41
N GLN A 93 2.73 6.33 -19.13
CA GLN A 93 3.64 6.76 -18.05
C GLN A 93 4.51 5.62 -17.46
N PRO A 94 5.39 4.95 -18.23
CA PRO A 94 6.38 4.03 -17.67
C PRO A 94 7.77 4.70 -17.43
N PRO A 95 8.40 4.53 -16.24
CA PRO A 95 7.83 3.97 -15.02
C PRO A 95 6.85 4.95 -14.36
N SER A 96 5.79 4.43 -13.74
CA SER A 96 4.88 5.24 -12.94
C SER A 96 5.41 5.43 -11.53
N LEU A 97 5.17 6.61 -10.97
CA LEU A 97 5.45 6.96 -9.58
C LEU A 97 4.19 6.78 -8.73
N ALA A 98 4.37 6.64 -7.42
CA ALA A 98 3.25 6.61 -6.46
C ALA A 98 2.38 7.87 -6.54
N GLY A 99 2.98 9.03 -6.85
CA GLY A 99 2.25 10.28 -7.10
C GLY A 99 1.30 10.21 -8.29
N ASP A 100 1.64 9.45 -9.34
CA ASP A 100 0.78 9.28 -10.51
C ASP A 100 -0.51 8.53 -10.15
N LEU A 101 -0.44 7.57 -9.22
CA LEU A 101 -1.61 6.89 -8.66
C LEU A 101 -2.54 7.86 -7.93
N LEU A 102 -1.99 8.81 -7.17
CA LEU A 102 -2.81 9.83 -6.48
C LEU A 102 -3.56 10.72 -7.49
N HIS A 103 -2.91 11.08 -8.59
CA HIS A 103 -3.54 11.84 -9.67
C HIS A 103 -4.61 11.02 -10.39
N PHE A 104 -4.31 9.75 -10.67
CA PHE A 104 -5.25 8.80 -11.26
C PHE A 104 -6.50 8.63 -10.40
N TRP A 105 -6.35 8.27 -9.12
CA TRP A 105 -7.46 8.08 -8.18
C TRP A 105 -8.30 9.35 -8.01
N ARG A 106 -7.68 10.54 -7.98
CA ARG A 106 -8.44 11.81 -7.95
C ARG A 106 -9.42 11.95 -9.11
N ARG A 107 -9.03 11.43 -10.29
CA ARG A 107 -9.76 11.59 -11.54
C ARG A 107 -10.85 10.52 -11.70
N VAL A 108 -10.58 9.28 -11.27
CA VAL A 108 -11.53 8.16 -11.39
C VAL A 108 -12.46 8.01 -10.18
N ASP A 109 -12.02 8.41 -8.99
CA ASP A 109 -12.82 8.42 -7.76
C ASP A 109 -12.53 9.66 -6.89
N PRO A 110 -13.23 10.78 -7.12
CA PRO A 110 -13.10 11.99 -6.32
C PRO A 110 -13.50 11.83 -4.83
N LYS A 111 -14.09 10.69 -4.43
CA LYS A 111 -14.46 10.39 -3.04
C LYS A 111 -13.39 9.53 -2.35
N PHE A 112 -12.56 8.79 -3.08
CA PHE A 112 -11.40 8.06 -2.55
C PHE A 112 -10.43 8.97 -1.75
N LEU A 113 -10.28 10.22 -2.18
CA LEU A 113 -9.47 11.23 -1.47
C LEU A 113 -10.19 11.91 -0.28
N ARG A 114 -11.40 11.48 0.07
CA ARG A 114 -12.21 12.11 1.13
C ARG A 114 -12.65 11.14 2.23
N LEU A 115 -12.11 9.92 2.27
CA LEU A 115 -12.33 9.03 3.41
C LEU A 115 -11.88 9.76 4.70
N GLN A 116 -12.86 10.03 5.56
CA GLN A 116 -12.76 10.66 6.88
C GLN A 116 -12.57 9.59 7.95
#